data_AF-A0A9P3UZW2-F1
#
_entry.id   AF-A0A9P3UZW2-F1
#
_cell.length_a   1.000
_cell.length_b   1.000
_cell.length_c   1.000
_cell.angle_alpha   90.00
_cell.angle_beta   90.00
_cell.angle_gamma   90.00
#
_symmetry.space_group_name_H-M   'P 1'
#
loop_
_entity.id
_entity.type
_entity.pdbx_description
1 polymer ?
#
loop_
_entity_poly.entity_id
_entity_poly.type
_entity_poly.pdbx_seq_one_letter_code
_entity_poly.pdbx_strand_id
1 'polypeptide(L)'
;MSYVFVVTETMSAAAADATSIASVVATANRDVAGATTTVLAAAEDEVSAAIAALFSAHGQGYQALSAQAAAFHQQFVQALTNASGAYAAAEAAGAAPLAAIEDVFAVLQQDVAAAPAALFNGFARVGNEIFTTIFGAPAAPPVPAGQPGGFTGTPSLITRFEEALLYPVKPLLNLSGLETYIATPGNPVLQLLASDIPPLSWFIGNSPPPLLNLLLGETVSYSTSNGMSIVQISPAHPTGDYVVAIHGGAFIFPPSFLHWIHYSVMAYSTGATIEVPIYPLLQQGGTAGLVVPMMANFIASQTQLHGTPHVSVIGDSAGGNLALAAVEYMAHNMTNTALPSSMVLLSPWLDLGMTNPNIGFVQDPLLPVGLAQQFGKQWAGGLSITNPQVSPLYGNLTGLPPTTVYTGNLDILSPDAILLKQLAADQHVTNMSFVLANGQIHDWLILTLDGPQYWSQINQELGIAA
;
A
#
# COMPACT_ATOMS: atom_id res chain seq x y z
N MET A 1 -3.80 17.21 2.26
CA MET A 1 -2.40 17.61 1.99
C MET A 1 -2.02 17.17 0.56
N SER A 2 -2.42 17.93 -0.45
CA SER A 2 -1.95 17.79 -1.84
C SER A 2 -0.48 17.34 -1.89
N TYR A 3 -0.12 16.22 -2.54
CA TYR A 3 1.33 15.99 -2.66
C TYR A 3 1.89 17.10 -3.53
N VAL A 4 3.03 17.57 -3.08
CA VAL A 4 3.85 18.53 -3.77
C VAL A 4 4.80 17.70 -4.62
N PHE A 5 4.61 17.72 -5.95
CA PHE A 5 5.70 17.34 -6.85
C PHE A 5 6.75 18.45 -6.75
N VAL A 6 7.90 18.13 -6.17
CA VAL A 6 8.99 19.09 -5.99
C VAL A 6 9.98 18.90 -7.12
N VAL A 7 9.98 19.85 -8.06
CA VAL A 7 11.12 20.03 -8.97
C VAL A 7 12.11 20.92 -8.23
N THR A 8 13.13 20.31 -7.62
CA THR A 8 14.10 20.99 -6.73
C THR A 8 14.78 22.18 -7.42
N GLU A 9 15.03 22.08 -8.73
CA GLU A 9 15.54 23.15 -9.58
C GLU A 9 14.58 24.35 -9.68
N THR A 10 13.28 24.08 -9.88
CA THR A 10 12.23 25.11 -9.93
C THR A 10 12.04 25.78 -8.58
N MET A 11 12.16 25.04 -7.48
CA MET A 11 12.10 25.62 -6.12
C MET A 11 13.32 26.48 -5.80
N SER A 12 14.52 26.06 -6.24
CA SER A 12 15.73 26.87 -6.09
C SER A 12 15.66 28.15 -6.92
N ALA A 13 15.16 28.07 -8.16
CA ALA A 13 14.91 29.25 -8.99
C ALA A 13 13.88 30.20 -8.36
N ALA A 14 12.78 29.66 -7.84
CA ALA A 14 11.76 30.45 -7.15
C ALA A 14 12.30 31.13 -5.87
N ALA A 15 13.18 30.48 -5.11
CA ALA A 15 13.84 31.09 -3.95
C ALA A 15 14.76 32.25 -4.34
N ALA A 16 15.48 32.11 -5.46
CA ALA A 16 16.33 33.18 -6.01
C ALA A 16 15.49 34.38 -6.50
N ASP A 17 14.38 34.12 -7.20
CA ASP A 17 13.46 35.15 -7.67
C ASP A 17 12.79 35.89 -6.50
N ALA A 18 12.35 35.14 -5.47
CA ALA A 18 11.78 35.73 -4.25
C ALA A 18 12.79 36.61 -3.50
N THR A 19 14.08 36.23 -3.50
CA THR A 19 15.16 37.06 -2.94
C THR A 19 15.34 38.35 -3.74
N SER A 20 15.30 38.25 -5.07
CA SER A 20 15.41 39.40 -5.97
C SER A 20 14.25 40.39 -5.80
N ILE A 21 13.01 39.90 -5.74
CA ILE A 21 11.81 40.71 -5.52
C ILE A 21 11.87 41.43 -4.17
N ALA A 22 12.27 40.74 -3.10
CA ALA A 22 12.41 41.37 -1.79
C ALA A 22 13.46 42.49 -1.76
N SER A 23 14.57 42.33 -2.51
CA SER A 23 15.57 43.37 -2.67
C SER A 23 15.00 44.64 -3.34
N VAL A 24 14.20 44.46 -4.40
CA VAL A 24 13.54 45.57 -5.11
C VAL A 24 12.53 46.28 -4.20
N VAL A 25 11.70 45.52 -3.50
CA VAL A 25 10.68 46.07 -2.58
C VAL A 25 11.31 46.78 -1.39
N ALA A 26 12.37 46.22 -0.80
CA ALA A 26 13.10 46.84 0.30
C ALA A 26 13.76 48.16 -0.13
N THR A 27 14.25 48.22 -1.38
CA THR A 27 14.80 49.45 -1.96
C THR A 27 13.71 50.49 -2.17
N ALA A 28 12.60 50.14 -2.82
CA ALA A 28 11.48 51.05 -3.04
C ALA A 28 10.88 51.59 -1.73
N ASN A 29 10.71 50.74 -0.71
CA ASN A 29 10.20 51.15 0.60
C ASN A 29 11.15 52.12 1.32
N ARG A 30 12.47 51.94 1.15
CA ARG A 30 13.48 52.85 1.70
C ARG A 30 13.46 54.20 1.00
N ASP A 31 13.30 54.21 -0.32
CA ASP A 31 13.33 55.42 -1.15
C ASP A 31 12.15 56.35 -0.84
N VAL A 32 11.00 55.81 -0.44
CA VAL A 32 9.80 56.60 -0.10
C VAL A 32 9.63 56.86 1.41
N ALA A 33 10.50 56.29 2.26
CA ALA A 33 10.34 56.35 3.71
C ALA A 33 10.38 57.79 4.24
N GLY A 34 11.32 58.62 3.78
CA GLY A 34 11.39 60.03 4.19
C GLY A 34 10.13 60.80 3.79
N ALA A 35 9.72 60.69 2.53
CA ALA A 35 8.57 61.42 1.99
C ALA A 35 7.22 61.07 2.65
N THR A 36 7.12 59.90 3.29
CA THR A 36 5.88 59.39 3.89
C THR A 36 5.85 59.45 5.42
N THR A 37 7.01 59.52 6.08
CA THR A 37 7.12 59.53 7.56
C THR A 37 7.38 60.91 8.16
N THR A 38 7.74 61.88 7.33
CA THR A 38 8.00 63.27 7.73
C THR A 38 7.16 64.25 6.90
N VAL A 39 5.85 64.02 6.85
CA VAL A 39 4.92 64.89 6.11
C VAL A 39 4.82 66.23 6.84
N LEU A 40 5.04 67.33 6.11
CA LEU A 40 4.95 68.69 6.65
C LEU A 40 3.49 69.17 6.63
N ALA A 41 3.13 70.04 7.59
CA ALA A 41 1.84 70.71 7.61
C ALA A 41 1.69 71.63 6.39
N ALA A 42 0.51 71.62 5.77
CA ALA A 42 0.23 72.44 4.59
C ALA A 42 0.08 73.94 4.91
N ALA A 43 -0.24 74.28 6.17
CA ALA A 43 -0.36 75.63 6.69
C ALA A 43 -0.09 75.67 8.20
N GLU A 44 0.15 76.86 8.77
CA GLU A 44 0.45 77.10 10.19
C GLU A 44 -0.82 77.09 11.07
N ASP A 45 -1.66 76.07 10.89
CA ASP A 45 -2.88 75.89 11.66
C ASP A 45 -2.94 74.49 12.29
N GLU A 46 -3.72 74.37 13.36
CA GLU A 46 -3.82 73.14 14.15
C GLU A 46 -4.41 71.97 13.36
N VAL A 47 -5.28 72.22 12.37
CA VAL A 47 -5.89 71.18 11.54
C VAL A 47 -4.86 70.63 10.55
N SER A 48 -4.11 71.49 9.87
CA SER A 48 -3.02 71.10 8.97
C SER A 48 -1.90 70.35 9.70
N ALA A 49 -1.57 70.76 10.93
CA ALA A 49 -0.60 70.07 11.78
C ALA A 49 -1.10 68.68 12.21
N ALA A 50 -2.37 68.56 12.63
CA ALA A 50 -2.95 67.28 13.01
C ALA A 50 -3.05 66.30 11.83
N ILE A 51 -3.40 66.79 10.63
CA ILE A 51 -3.46 65.97 9.41
C ILE A 51 -2.06 65.47 9.02
N ALA A 52 -1.05 66.33 9.03
CA ALA A 52 0.34 65.95 8.73
C ALA A 52 0.90 64.94 9.76
N ALA A 53 0.56 65.09 11.03
CA ALA A 53 0.91 64.13 12.08
C ALA A 53 0.24 62.77 11.88
N LEU A 54 -1.04 62.74 11.48
CA LEU A 54 -1.77 61.50 11.17
C LEU A 54 -1.12 60.74 10.01
N PHE A 55 -0.81 61.43 8.90
CA PHE A 55 -0.16 60.79 7.75
C PHE A 55 1.26 60.33 8.07
N SER A 56 2.03 61.13 8.81
CA SER A 56 3.39 60.74 9.26
C SER A 56 3.36 59.52 10.17
N ALA A 57 2.43 59.46 11.12
CA ALA A 57 2.22 58.30 11.99
C ALA A 57 1.80 57.06 11.19
N HIS A 58 0.94 57.22 10.19
CA HIS A 58 0.57 56.13 9.28
C HIS A 58 1.76 55.62 8.46
N GLY A 59 2.59 56.53 7.92
CA GLY A 59 3.83 56.18 7.23
C GLY A 59 4.82 55.44 8.13
N GLN A 60 4.97 55.86 9.40
CA GLN A 60 5.85 55.20 10.36
C GLN A 60 5.33 53.79 10.72
N GLY A 61 4.01 53.64 10.88
CA GLY A 61 3.36 52.35 11.05
C GLY A 61 3.57 51.43 9.83
N TYR A 62 3.45 51.97 8.61
CA TYR A 62 3.73 51.24 7.37
C TYR A 62 5.20 50.79 7.28
N GLN A 63 6.17 51.63 7.68
CA GLN A 63 7.59 51.26 7.68
C GLN A 63 7.90 50.18 8.72
N ALA A 64 7.31 50.26 9.92
CA ALA A 64 7.46 49.22 10.94
C ALA A 64 6.87 47.87 10.48
N LEU A 65 5.72 47.90 9.82
CA LEU A 65 5.09 46.71 9.24
C LEU A 65 5.93 46.15 8.07
N SER A 66 6.47 47.03 7.22
CA SER A 66 7.34 46.64 6.10
C SER A 66 8.62 45.94 6.58
N ALA A 67 9.19 46.37 7.71
CA ALA A 67 10.34 45.71 8.34
C ALA A 67 9.99 44.31 8.88
N GLN A 68 8.82 44.16 9.51
CA GLN A 68 8.34 42.84 9.96
C GLN A 68 8.08 41.90 8.79
N ALA A 69 7.49 42.41 7.71
CA ALA A 69 7.25 41.66 6.48
C ALA A 69 8.57 41.22 5.82
N ALA A 70 9.60 42.08 5.81
CA ALA A 70 10.93 41.72 5.30
C ALA A 70 11.59 40.59 6.12
N ALA A 71 11.48 40.62 7.45
CA ALA A 71 12.00 39.57 8.31
C ALA A 71 11.28 38.23 8.11
N PHE A 72 9.95 38.26 7.97
CA PHE A 72 9.15 37.09 7.63
C PHE A 72 9.53 36.52 6.25
N HIS A 73 9.68 37.40 5.24
CA HIS A 73 10.08 36.99 3.89
C HIS A 73 11.46 36.32 3.90
N GLN A 74 12.41 36.83 4.68
CA GLN A 74 13.73 36.22 4.84
C GLN A 74 13.64 34.81 5.44
N GLN A 75 12.81 34.61 6.48
CA GLN A 75 12.57 33.30 7.07
C GLN A 75 11.91 32.33 6.08
N PHE A 76 10.96 32.83 5.27
CA PHE A 76 10.28 32.06 4.23
C PHE A 76 11.26 31.58 3.14
N VAL A 77 12.10 32.47 2.61
CA VAL A 77 13.12 32.11 1.62
C VAL A 77 14.11 31.10 2.20
N GLN A 78 14.57 31.29 3.44
CA GLN A 78 15.49 30.34 4.09
C GLN A 78 14.85 28.95 4.26
N ALA A 79 13.59 28.89 4.66
CA ALA A 79 12.85 27.63 4.78
C ALA A 79 12.69 26.94 3.41
N LEU A 80 12.42 27.71 2.35
CA LEU A 80 12.27 27.20 0.99
C LEU A 80 13.59 26.61 0.45
N THR A 81 14.72 27.29 0.68
CA THR A 81 16.05 26.80 0.31
C THR A 81 16.43 25.54 1.09
N ASN A 82 16.16 25.51 2.40
CA ASN A 82 16.44 24.35 3.24
C ASN A 82 15.59 23.13 2.84
N ALA A 83 14.32 23.36 2.48
CA ALA A 83 13.44 22.31 1.99
C ALA A 83 13.95 21.70 0.68
N SER A 84 14.38 22.52 -0.29
CA SER A 84 14.97 22.03 -1.54
C SER A 84 16.18 21.11 -1.30
N GLY A 85 17.09 21.50 -0.39
CA GLY A 85 18.23 20.66 -0.01
C GLY A 85 17.86 19.35 0.69
N ALA A 86 16.81 19.37 1.53
CA ALA A 86 16.31 18.17 2.20
C ALA A 86 15.65 17.19 1.21
N TYR A 87 14.89 17.69 0.22
CA TYR A 87 14.32 16.86 -0.84
C TYR A 87 15.40 16.25 -1.74
N ALA A 88 16.39 17.02 -2.17
CA ALA A 88 17.52 16.51 -2.95
C ALA A 88 18.34 15.45 -2.20
N ALA A 89 18.56 15.63 -0.89
CA ALA A 89 19.23 14.64 -0.05
C ALA A 89 18.41 13.35 0.13
N ALA A 90 17.08 13.46 0.22
CA ALA A 90 16.18 12.32 0.28
C ALA A 90 16.17 11.53 -1.05
N GLU A 91 16.16 12.22 -2.19
CA GLU A 91 16.29 11.58 -3.51
C GLU A 91 17.65 10.88 -3.67
N ALA A 92 18.75 11.52 -3.26
CA ALA A 92 20.09 10.91 -3.31
C ALA A 92 20.22 9.69 -2.39
N ALA A 93 19.60 9.72 -1.20
CA ALA A 93 19.56 8.59 -0.28
C ALA A 93 18.68 7.43 -0.80
N GLY A 94 17.59 7.73 -1.51
CA GLY A 94 16.74 6.74 -2.19
C GLY A 94 17.33 6.18 -3.49
N ALA A 95 18.22 6.92 -4.15
CA ALA A 95 18.92 6.47 -5.37
C ALA A 95 20.15 5.58 -5.08
N ALA A 96 20.76 5.69 -3.90
CA ALA A 96 21.94 4.89 -3.53
C ALA A 96 21.70 3.36 -3.55
N PRO A 97 20.54 2.83 -3.09
CA PRO A 97 20.19 1.43 -3.26
C PRO A 97 19.96 1.05 -4.74
N LEU A 98 19.40 1.95 -5.56
CA LEU A 98 19.22 1.71 -6.99
C LEU A 98 20.55 1.64 -7.74
N ALA A 99 21.51 2.50 -7.41
CA ALA A 99 22.86 2.45 -7.98
C ALA A 99 23.59 1.16 -7.59
N ALA A 100 23.40 0.67 -6.36
CA ALA A 100 23.90 -0.63 -5.93
C ALA A 100 23.24 -1.79 -6.68
N ILE A 101 21.94 -1.68 -7.01
CA ILE A 101 21.22 -2.64 -7.86
C ILE A 101 21.73 -2.59 -9.30
N GLU A 102 21.97 -1.41 -9.87
CA GLU A 102 22.53 -1.25 -11.22
C GLU A 102 23.95 -1.82 -11.34
N ASP A 103 24.80 -1.62 -10.33
CA ASP A 103 26.13 -2.26 -10.26
C ASP A 103 26.02 -3.79 -10.17
N VAL A 104 25.07 -4.32 -9.40
CA VAL A 104 24.79 -5.76 -9.34
C VAL A 104 24.31 -6.28 -10.70
N PHE A 105 23.43 -5.56 -11.40
CA PHE A 105 22.99 -5.92 -12.75
C PHE A 105 24.12 -5.87 -13.79
N ALA A 106 25.04 -4.89 -13.69
CA ALA A 106 26.20 -4.79 -14.57
C ALA A 106 27.17 -5.96 -14.36
N VAL A 107 27.40 -6.38 -13.11
CA VAL A 107 28.18 -7.58 -12.77
C VAL A 107 27.51 -8.86 -13.31
N LEU A 108 26.18 -8.99 -13.13
CA LEU A 108 25.41 -10.12 -13.67
C LEU A 108 25.47 -10.19 -15.20
N GLN A 109 25.47 -9.05 -15.90
CA GLN A 109 25.57 -9.00 -17.36
C GLN A 109 26.95 -9.46 -17.86
N GLN A 110 28.00 -9.18 -17.08
CA GLN A 110 29.37 -9.57 -17.37
C GLN A 110 29.62 -11.07 -17.11
N ASP A 111 28.99 -11.63 -16.08
CA ASP A 111 29.09 -13.05 -15.72
C ASP A 111 28.25 -13.96 -16.63
N VAL A 112 27.10 -13.48 -17.13
CA VAL A 112 26.27 -14.20 -18.12
C VAL A 112 26.96 -14.34 -19.48
N ALA A 113 27.85 -13.41 -19.83
CA ALA A 113 28.64 -13.49 -21.06
C ALA A 113 29.73 -14.59 -21.04
N ALA A 114 30.01 -15.17 -19.87
CA ALA A 114 31.09 -16.13 -19.66
C ALA A 114 30.60 -17.42 -18.94
N ALA A 115 29.62 -18.14 -19.53
CA ALA A 115 29.27 -19.49 -19.05
C ALA A 115 30.19 -20.57 -19.68
N PRO A 116 30.39 -21.77 -19.09
CA PRO A 116 29.59 -22.39 -18.02
C PRO A 116 30.37 -23.08 -16.86
N ALA A 117 29.63 -23.39 -15.78
CA ALA A 117 29.94 -24.20 -14.58
C ALA A 117 29.97 -23.43 -13.23
N ALA A 118 30.12 -22.10 -13.23
CA ALA A 118 30.03 -21.29 -12.01
C ALA A 118 28.58 -20.89 -11.64
N LEU A 119 27.61 -21.02 -12.56
CA LEU A 119 26.20 -20.64 -12.35
C LEU A 119 25.60 -21.25 -11.08
N PHE A 120 25.82 -22.55 -10.82
CA PHE A 120 25.20 -23.25 -9.70
C PHE A 120 25.69 -22.77 -8.32
N ASN A 121 26.98 -22.43 -8.18
CA ASN A 121 27.54 -21.96 -6.91
C ASN A 121 27.35 -20.45 -6.70
N GLY A 122 27.21 -19.67 -7.78
CA GLY A 122 26.84 -18.26 -7.72
C GLY A 122 25.42 -18.05 -7.17
N PHE A 123 24.45 -18.83 -7.67
CA PHE A 123 23.04 -18.65 -7.27
C PHE A 123 22.71 -19.06 -5.83
N ALA A 124 23.39 -20.07 -5.27
CA ALA A 124 23.23 -20.42 -3.85
C ALA A 124 23.78 -19.32 -2.89
N ARG A 125 24.79 -18.56 -3.34
CA ARG A 125 25.29 -17.38 -2.61
C ARG A 125 24.35 -16.19 -2.75
N VAL A 126 23.79 -15.99 -3.95
CA VAL A 126 22.84 -14.91 -4.29
C VAL A 126 21.51 -15.06 -3.54
N GLY A 127 21.00 -16.28 -3.32
CA GLY A 127 19.80 -16.50 -2.52
C GLY A 127 19.95 -16.01 -1.06
N ASN A 128 21.12 -16.23 -0.46
CA ASN A 128 21.41 -15.75 0.90
C ASN A 128 21.78 -14.26 0.92
N GLU A 129 22.59 -13.78 -0.02
CA GLU A 129 23.03 -12.38 -0.06
C GLU A 129 21.90 -11.41 -0.42
N ILE A 130 20.99 -11.74 -1.36
CA ILE A 130 19.79 -10.93 -1.63
C ILE A 130 18.90 -10.86 -0.38
N PHE A 131 18.69 -11.99 0.32
CA PHE A 131 17.86 -12.03 1.53
C PHE A 131 18.44 -11.15 2.65
N THR A 132 19.74 -11.27 2.95
CA THR A 132 20.35 -10.48 4.03
C THR A 132 20.66 -9.03 3.66
N THR A 133 20.88 -8.72 2.38
CA THR A 133 21.26 -7.36 1.92
C THR A 133 20.03 -6.49 1.65
N ILE A 134 18.91 -7.08 1.25
CA ILE A 134 17.62 -6.37 1.06
C ILE A 134 16.78 -6.40 2.35
N PHE A 135 16.74 -7.51 3.10
CA PHE A 135 15.81 -7.71 4.22
C PHE A 135 16.47 -7.80 5.61
N GLY A 136 17.80 -7.67 5.71
CA GLY A 136 18.53 -7.64 6.99
C GLY A 136 18.71 -9.00 7.69
N ALA A 137 19.37 -9.00 8.85
CA ALA A 137 19.57 -10.18 9.69
C ALA A 137 18.34 -10.46 10.57
N PRO A 138 18.03 -11.75 10.87
CA PRO A 138 16.80 -12.14 11.56
C PRO A 138 16.69 -11.48 12.95
N ALA A 139 15.59 -10.79 13.20
CA ALA A 139 15.15 -10.48 14.55
C ALA A 139 14.60 -11.74 15.22
N ALA A 140 14.64 -11.79 16.55
CA ALA A 140 14.24 -12.98 17.32
C ALA A 140 12.83 -13.48 16.95
N PRO A 141 12.61 -14.80 16.90
CA PRO A 141 11.36 -15.40 16.41
C PRO A 141 10.14 -14.93 17.21
N PRO A 142 9.01 -14.57 16.56
CA PRO A 142 7.75 -14.32 17.25
C PRO A 142 7.09 -15.61 17.76
N VAL A 143 6.15 -15.42 18.69
CA VAL A 143 5.57 -16.41 19.62
C VAL A 143 4.98 -17.67 18.94
N PRO A 144 5.18 -18.88 19.49
CA PRO A 144 4.58 -20.13 18.99
C PRO A 144 3.04 -20.14 18.99
N ALA A 145 2.45 -20.80 17.98
CA ALA A 145 1.02 -21.02 17.85
C ALA A 145 0.44 -21.79 19.06
N GLY A 146 -0.55 -21.19 19.73
CA GLY A 146 -1.24 -21.74 20.90
C GLY A 146 -1.20 -20.89 22.17
N GLN A 147 -0.48 -19.76 22.18
CA GLN A 147 -0.51 -18.81 23.28
C GLN A 147 -1.53 -17.67 23.04
N PRO A 148 -2.22 -17.18 24.09
CA PRO A 148 -3.04 -15.97 23.98
C PRO A 148 -2.15 -14.81 23.54
N GLY A 149 -2.53 -14.15 22.43
CA GLY A 149 -1.69 -13.24 21.64
C GLY A 149 -0.73 -12.35 22.44
N GLY A 150 0.54 -12.37 22.04
CA GLY A 150 1.63 -11.59 22.62
C GLY A 150 1.98 -10.34 21.81
N PHE A 151 2.28 -9.26 22.52
CA PHE A 151 2.76 -7.98 22.02
C PHE A 151 4.07 -8.13 21.23
N THR A 152 4.07 -7.83 19.92
CA THR A 152 5.32 -7.62 19.17
C THR A 152 5.85 -6.23 19.55
N GLY A 153 7.15 -6.14 19.84
CA GLY A 153 7.77 -4.95 20.43
C GLY A 153 7.71 -3.67 19.58
N THR A 154 8.63 -2.73 19.85
CA THR A 154 8.73 -1.48 19.08
C THR A 154 9.18 -1.72 17.64
N PRO A 155 8.63 -1.00 16.63
CA PRO A 155 9.03 -1.14 15.23
C PRO A 155 10.51 -0.84 15.03
N SER A 156 11.13 -1.56 14.09
CA SER A 156 12.54 -1.41 13.73
C SER A 156 12.84 0.00 13.19
N LEU A 157 14.11 0.41 13.18
CA LEU A 157 14.48 1.71 12.60
C LEU A 157 14.11 1.82 11.12
N ILE A 158 14.19 0.71 10.37
CA ILE A 158 13.85 0.64 8.95
C ILE A 158 12.34 0.86 8.77
N THR A 159 11.51 0.18 9.57
CA THR A 159 10.05 0.34 9.58
C THR A 159 9.65 1.80 9.85
N ARG A 160 10.33 2.48 10.79
CA ARG A 160 10.08 3.91 11.08
C ARG A 160 10.51 4.84 9.93
N PHE A 161 11.53 4.48 9.17
CA PHE A 161 11.97 5.23 7.98
C PHE A 161 11.01 5.03 6.80
N GLU A 162 10.53 3.80 6.57
CA GLU A 162 9.53 3.47 5.56
C GLU A 162 8.17 4.13 5.85
N GLU A 163 7.69 4.05 7.10
CA GLU A 163 6.48 4.73 7.57
C GLU A 163 6.56 6.24 7.28
N ALA A 164 7.68 6.89 7.62
CA ALA A 164 7.90 8.32 7.40
C ALA A 164 7.86 8.73 5.92
N LEU A 165 8.25 7.85 5.00
CA LEU A 165 8.22 8.08 3.54
C LEU A 165 6.83 7.90 2.93
N LEU A 166 5.94 7.12 3.57
CA LEU A 166 4.60 6.82 3.07
C LEU A 166 3.53 7.80 3.57
N TYR A 167 3.69 8.44 4.73
CA TYR A 167 2.75 9.46 5.22
C TYR A 167 2.45 10.63 4.25
N PRO A 168 3.42 11.10 3.43
CA PRO A 168 3.16 12.07 2.37
C PRO A 168 2.30 11.54 1.21
N VAL A 169 2.05 10.22 1.13
CA VAL A 169 1.36 9.52 0.02
C VAL A 169 -0.17 9.39 0.24
N LYS A 170 -0.67 9.57 1.46
CA LYS A 170 -2.12 9.62 1.69
C LYS A 170 -2.89 10.74 0.96
N PRO A 171 -2.36 11.97 0.76
CA PRO A 171 -3.24 13.09 0.43
C PRO A 171 -3.30 13.67 -1.02
N LEU A 172 -2.54 13.17 -2.01
CA LEU A 172 -2.87 13.10 -3.47
C LEU A 172 -3.98 12.08 -3.70
N LEU A 173 -3.99 10.95 -2.99
CA LEU A 173 -5.11 10.01 -3.10
C LEU A 173 -6.41 10.67 -2.62
N ASN A 174 -6.33 11.61 -1.66
CA ASN A 174 -7.45 12.46 -1.22
C ASN A 174 -7.66 13.76 -2.04
N LEU A 175 -7.07 13.92 -3.24
CA LEU A 175 -7.40 15.10 -4.06
C LEU A 175 -8.81 14.98 -4.61
N SER A 176 -9.72 15.74 -4.01
CA SER A 176 -11.10 15.98 -4.44
C SER A 176 -11.13 16.38 -5.92
N GLY A 177 -11.45 15.42 -6.79
CA GLY A 177 -11.40 15.57 -8.25
C GLY A 177 -11.02 14.29 -8.99
N LEU A 178 -10.16 13.43 -8.41
CA LEU A 178 -9.85 12.09 -8.93
C LEU A 178 -10.93 11.05 -8.56
N GLU A 179 -11.67 11.31 -7.47
CA GLU A 179 -12.75 10.48 -6.92
C GLU A 179 -13.84 10.15 -7.96
N THR A 180 -14.25 11.14 -8.74
CA THR A 180 -15.27 10.98 -9.79
C THR A 180 -14.74 10.24 -11.03
N TYR A 181 -13.42 10.18 -11.22
CA TYR A 181 -12.81 9.55 -12.37
C TYR A 181 -12.45 8.09 -12.08
N ILE A 182 -11.76 7.79 -10.97
CA ILE A 182 -11.22 6.44 -10.72
C ILE A 182 -12.32 5.41 -10.40
N ALA A 183 -13.46 5.79 -9.81
CA ALA A 183 -14.51 4.83 -9.47
C ALA A 183 -15.54 4.57 -10.60
N THR A 184 -15.30 5.07 -11.82
CA THR A 184 -16.27 4.93 -12.94
C THR A 184 -15.93 3.71 -13.81
N PRO A 185 -16.86 2.75 -14.00
CA PRO A 185 -16.68 1.65 -14.94
C PRO A 185 -16.33 2.16 -16.34
N GLY A 186 -15.29 1.60 -16.96
CA GLY A 186 -14.81 2.03 -18.28
C GLY A 186 -13.84 3.22 -18.28
N ASN A 187 -13.24 3.59 -17.14
CA ASN A 187 -12.21 4.63 -17.10
C ASN A 187 -10.95 4.20 -17.89
N PRO A 188 -10.49 4.99 -18.88
CA PRO A 188 -9.35 4.63 -19.74
C PRO A 188 -8.00 4.57 -19.00
N VAL A 189 -7.82 5.33 -17.91
CA VAL A 189 -6.62 5.27 -17.04
C VAL A 189 -6.59 3.97 -16.24
N LEU A 190 -7.72 3.56 -15.65
CA LEU A 190 -7.79 2.27 -14.96
C LEU A 190 -7.68 1.09 -15.92
N GLN A 191 -8.24 1.19 -17.12
CA GLN A 191 -8.05 0.18 -18.15
C GLN A 191 -6.59 0.06 -18.57
N LEU A 192 -5.85 1.18 -18.65
CA LEU A 192 -4.41 1.15 -18.93
C LEU A 192 -3.60 0.56 -17.76
N LEU A 193 -3.92 0.92 -16.51
CA LEU A 193 -3.26 0.37 -15.32
C LEU A 193 -3.56 -1.11 -15.09
N ALA A 194 -4.71 -1.59 -15.60
CA ALA A 194 -5.08 -3.00 -15.60
C ALA A 194 -4.75 -3.72 -16.92
N SER A 195 -4.07 -3.04 -17.85
CA SER A 195 -3.68 -3.64 -19.13
C SER A 195 -2.38 -4.42 -19.00
N ASP A 196 -2.28 -5.57 -19.65
CA ASP A 196 -1.08 -6.40 -19.65
C ASP A 196 0.02 -5.87 -20.61
N ILE A 197 0.16 -4.55 -20.73
CA ILE A 197 1.13 -3.89 -21.64
C ILE A 197 2.47 -3.68 -20.92
N PRO A 198 3.58 -4.28 -21.40
CA PRO A 198 4.91 -4.01 -20.85
C PRO A 198 5.36 -2.56 -21.13
N PRO A 199 6.17 -1.93 -20.25
CA PRO A 199 6.76 -2.48 -19.02
C PRO A 199 5.86 -2.35 -17.78
N LEU A 200 4.70 -1.70 -17.89
CA LEU A 200 3.78 -1.50 -16.75
C LEU A 200 3.30 -2.84 -16.16
N SER A 201 3.02 -3.82 -17.03
CA SER A 201 2.61 -5.17 -16.61
C SER A 201 3.67 -5.93 -15.81
N TRP A 202 4.93 -5.49 -15.81
CA TRP A 202 5.96 -6.08 -14.94
C TRP A 202 5.83 -5.63 -13.48
N PHE A 203 5.19 -4.49 -13.23
CA PHE A 203 4.99 -3.93 -11.89
C PHE A 203 3.59 -4.20 -11.35
N ILE A 204 2.57 -4.14 -12.23
CA ILE A 204 1.16 -4.36 -11.91
C ILE A 204 0.52 -5.05 -13.13
N GLY A 205 0.16 -6.32 -13.03
CA GLY A 205 -0.31 -7.10 -14.19
C GLY A 205 -0.78 -8.52 -13.88
N ASN A 206 -1.48 -9.13 -14.85
CA ASN A 206 -2.11 -10.45 -14.73
C ASN A 206 -1.15 -11.61 -14.99
N SER A 207 0.15 -11.35 -15.01
CA SER A 207 1.18 -12.35 -15.28
C SER A 207 2.43 -12.04 -14.47
N PRO A 208 3.12 -13.07 -13.95
CA PRO A 208 4.36 -12.85 -13.24
C PRO A 208 5.42 -12.24 -14.19
N PRO A 209 6.37 -11.48 -13.63
CA PRO A 209 7.45 -10.86 -14.38
C PRO A 209 8.26 -11.90 -15.17
N PRO A 210 8.75 -11.55 -16.37
CA PRO A 210 9.60 -12.44 -17.14
C PRO A 210 10.81 -12.89 -16.32
N LEU A 211 11.16 -14.18 -16.43
CA LEU A 211 12.29 -14.84 -15.76
C LEU A 211 12.15 -15.11 -14.25
N LEU A 212 11.24 -14.47 -13.50
CA LEU A 212 11.12 -14.68 -12.05
C LEU A 212 10.97 -16.16 -11.70
N ASN A 213 9.93 -16.81 -12.24
CA ASN A 213 9.65 -18.22 -12.00
C ASN A 213 10.71 -19.13 -12.63
N LEU A 214 11.26 -18.76 -13.79
CA LEU A 214 12.33 -19.52 -14.44
C LEU A 214 13.59 -19.59 -13.57
N LEU A 215 13.95 -18.50 -12.89
CA LEU A 215 15.09 -18.44 -11.97
C LEU A 215 14.90 -19.33 -10.74
N LEU A 216 13.65 -19.54 -10.32
CA LEU A 216 13.27 -20.42 -9.22
C LEU A 216 13.04 -21.88 -9.67
N GLY A 217 13.21 -22.18 -10.97
CA GLY A 217 12.98 -23.51 -11.53
C GLY A 217 11.49 -23.89 -11.64
N GLU A 218 10.61 -22.91 -11.62
CA GLU A 218 9.17 -23.06 -11.65
C GLU A 218 8.62 -22.91 -13.07
N THR A 219 7.43 -23.44 -13.30
CA THR A 219 6.71 -23.28 -14.56
C THR A 219 5.41 -22.51 -14.34
N VAL A 220 5.11 -21.59 -15.27
CA VAL A 220 3.87 -20.82 -15.25
C VAL A 220 2.98 -21.30 -16.38
N SER A 221 1.74 -21.64 -16.05
CA SER A 221 0.72 -22.00 -17.04
C SER A 221 -0.55 -21.18 -16.84
N TYR A 222 -1.32 -21.03 -17.90
CA TYR A 222 -2.55 -20.25 -17.90
C TYR A 222 -3.71 -21.17 -18.27
N SER A 223 -4.78 -21.10 -17.48
CA SER A 223 -6.04 -21.76 -17.79
C SER A 223 -7.21 -20.79 -17.59
N THR A 224 -8.43 -21.26 -17.80
CA THR A 224 -9.63 -20.45 -17.59
C THR A 224 -10.65 -21.24 -16.80
N SER A 225 -11.22 -20.63 -15.76
CA SER A 225 -12.30 -21.21 -14.96
C SER A 225 -13.38 -20.17 -14.72
N ASN A 226 -14.62 -20.49 -15.13
CA ASN A 226 -15.79 -19.61 -14.99
C ASN A 226 -15.58 -18.17 -15.51
N GLY A 227 -14.76 -18.00 -16.55
CA GLY A 227 -14.44 -16.70 -17.13
C GLY A 227 -13.27 -15.95 -16.46
N MET A 228 -12.68 -16.49 -15.39
CA MET A 228 -11.42 -16.00 -14.80
C MET A 228 -10.23 -16.65 -15.50
N SER A 229 -9.21 -15.87 -15.82
CA SER A 229 -7.89 -16.43 -16.15
C SER A 229 -7.27 -16.95 -14.86
N ILE A 230 -6.74 -18.16 -14.87
CA ILE A 230 -6.04 -18.74 -13.72
C ILE A 230 -4.57 -18.85 -14.08
N VAL A 231 -3.73 -18.13 -13.35
CA VAL A 231 -2.28 -18.27 -13.46
C VAL A 231 -1.84 -19.31 -12.45
N GLN A 232 -1.25 -20.40 -12.93
CA GLN A 232 -0.73 -21.47 -12.07
C GLN A 232 0.80 -21.42 -12.08
N ILE A 233 1.40 -21.24 -10.90
CA ILE A 233 2.83 -21.37 -10.64
C ILE A 233 3.07 -22.77 -10.10
N SER A 234 3.78 -23.60 -10.86
CA SER A 234 4.09 -24.99 -10.49
C SER A 234 5.57 -25.11 -10.15
N PRO A 235 5.92 -25.54 -8.91
CA PRO A 235 7.31 -25.68 -8.50
C PRO A 235 7.99 -26.87 -9.17
N ALA A 236 9.33 -26.90 -9.14
CA ALA A 236 10.12 -27.99 -9.73
C ALA A 236 9.81 -29.37 -9.11
N HIS A 237 9.44 -29.39 -7.82
CA HIS A 237 9.15 -30.59 -7.05
C HIS A 237 7.82 -30.43 -6.30
N PRO A 238 6.66 -30.64 -6.97
CA PRO A 238 5.36 -30.44 -6.35
C PRO A 238 5.10 -31.42 -5.20
N THR A 239 4.62 -30.93 -4.05
CA THR A 239 4.20 -31.77 -2.91
C THR A 239 2.83 -32.41 -3.14
N GLY A 240 2.03 -31.83 -4.03
CA GLY A 240 0.62 -32.15 -4.21
C GLY A 240 -0.32 -31.21 -3.47
N ASP A 241 0.21 -30.24 -2.71
CA ASP A 241 -0.58 -29.18 -2.08
C ASP A 241 -0.78 -28.00 -3.03
N TYR A 242 -1.91 -27.33 -2.86
CA TYR A 242 -2.39 -26.23 -3.69
C TYR A 242 -2.80 -25.05 -2.80
N VAL A 243 -2.47 -23.86 -3.26
CA VAL A 243 -2.88 -22.60 -2.62
C VAL A 243 -3.63 -21.77 -3.62
N VAL A 244 -4.89 -21.43 -3.33
CA VAL A 244 -5.63 -20.40 -4.06
C VAL A 244 -5.25 -19.04 -3.49
N ALA A 245 -4.47 -18.27 -4.24
CA ALA A 245 -3.94 -16.98 -3.83
C ALA A 245 -4.73 -15.82 -4.48
N ILE A 246 -5.45 -15.07 -3.66
CA ILE A 246 -6.40 -14.04 -4.08
C ILE A 246 -5.80 -12.67 -3.76
N HIS A 247 -5.32 -11.97 -4.79
CA HIS A 247 -4.62 -10.70 -4.63
C HIS A 247 -5.53 -9.55 -4.19
N GLY A 248 -4.96 -8.59 -3.46
CA GLY A 248 -5.56 -7.29 -3.17
C GLY A 248 -5.45 -6.29 -4.30
N GLY A 249 -5.58 -5.00 -3.99
CA GLY A 249 -5.65 -3.93 -5.00
C GLY A 249 -7.01 -3.26 -5.12
N ALA A 250 -7.78 -3.22 -4.02
CA ALA A 250 -9.05 -2.49 -3.90
C ALA A 250 -10.10 -2.85 -4.98
N PHE A 251 -10.06 -4.07 -5.52
CA PHE A 251 -10.87 -4.55 -6.64
C PHE A 251 -10.71 -3.77 -7.97
N ILE A 252 -9.71 -2.90 -8.06
CA ILE A 252 -9.43 -2.08 -9.26
C ILE A 252 -8.06 -2.37 -9.87
N PHE A 253 -7.12 -2.92 -9.10
CA PHE A 253 -5.78 -3.24 -9.57
C PHE A 253 -5.60 -4.76 -9.74
N PRO A 254 -4.91 -5.19 -10.81
CA PRO A 254 -4.44 -6.57 -10.91
C PRO A 254 -3.29 -6.82 -9.91
N PRO A 255 -2.78 -8.06 -9.79
CA PRO A 255 -1.66 -8.35 -8.90
C PRO A 255 -0.46 -7.44 -9.14
N SER A 256 0.17 -6.99 -8.05
CA SER A 256 1.44 -6.27 -8.14
C SER A 256 2.62 -7.24 -8.26
N PHE A 257 3.78 -6.72 -8.66
CA PHE A 257 5.05 -7.42 -8.64
C PHE A 257 5.38 -8.07 -7.30
N LEU A 258 5.00 -7.42 -6.18
CA LEU A 258 5.24 -7.93 -4.84
C LEU A 258 4.36 -9.15 -4.53
N HIS A 259 3.12 -9.21 -5.06
CA HIS A 259 2.31 -10.42 -5.00
C HIS A 259 3.00 -11.56 -5.76
N TRP A 260 3.49 -11.29 -6.97
CA TRP A 260 4.18 -12.29 -7.78
C TRP A 260 5.46 -12.81 -7.12
N ILE A 261 6.22 -11.95 -6.44
CA ILE A 261 7.34 -12.40 -5.59
C ILE A 261 6.84 -13.32 -4.48
N HIS A 262 5.85 -12.87 -3.70
CA HIS A 262 5.35 -13.66 -2.57
C HIS A 262 4.87 -15.04 -3.01
N TYR A 263 4.07 -15.12 -4.08
CA TYR A 263 3.54 -16.37 -4.60
C TYR A 263 4.63 -17.28 -5.18
N SER A 264 5.62 -16.73 -5.89
CA SER A 264 6.72 -17.53 -6.43
C SER A 264 7.65 -18.03 -5.32
N VAL A 265 7.95 -17.20 -4.31
CA VAL A 265 8.74 -17.65 -3.15
C VAL A 265 7.99 -18.71 -2.35
N MET A 266 6.67 -18.58 -2.21
CA MET A 266 5.83 -19.60 -1.57
C MET A 266 5.91 -20.94 -2.32
N ALA A 267 5.71 -20.93 -3.64
CA ALA A 267 5.84 -22.13 -4.48
C ALA A 267 7.22 -22.78 -4.35
N TYR A 268 8.29 -22.00 -4.51
CA TYR A 268 9.68 -22.46 -4.42
C TYR A 268 10.02 -23.07 -3.06
N SER A 269 9.63 -22.41 -1.97
CA SER A 269 10.04 -22.80 -0.61
C SER A 269 9.25 -23.98 -0.05
N THR A 270 8.02 -24.21 -0.54
CA THR A 270 7.12 -25.23 0.01
C THR A 270 6.92 -26.41 -0.92
N GLY A 271 7.10 -26.22 -2.23
CA GLY A 271 6.68 -27.19 -3.24
C GLY A 271 5.16 -27.23 -3.46
N ALA A 272 4.38 -26.31 -2.87
CA ALA A 272 2.97 -26.16 -3.21
C ALA A 272 2.77 -25.52 -4.58
N THR A 273 1.71 -25.91 -5.28
CA THR A 273 1.27 -25.27 -6.52
C THR A 273 0.40 -24.07 -6.18
N ILE A 274 0.70 -22.90 -6.76
CA ILE A 274 -0.03 -21.67 -6.47
C ILE A 274 -0.94 -21.33 -7.63
N GLU A 275 -2.24 -21.23 -7.36
CA GLU A 275 -3.24 -20.80 -8.32
C GLU A 275 -3.68 -19.39 -8.00
N VAL A 276 -3.51 -18.48 -8.97
CA VAL A 276 -3.85 -17.06 -8.84
C VAL A 276 -5.01 -16.77 -9.79
N PRO A 277 -6.26 -16.72 -9.29
CA PRO A 277 -7.41 -16.37 -10.11
C PRO A 277 -7.41 -14.87 -10.38
N ILE A 278 -7.31 -14.51 -11.66
CA ILE A 278 -7.45 -13.13 -12.12
C ILE A 278 -8.95 -12.83 -12.22
N TYR A 279 -9.52 -12.39 -11.11
CA TYR A 279 -10.94 -12.12 -10.98
C TYR A 279 -11.35 -10.81 -11.69
N PRO A 280 -12.61 -10.70 -12.17
CA PRO A 280 -13.07 -9.47 -12.80
C PRO A 280 -12.98 -8.27 -11.86
N LEU A 281 -12.23 -7.24 -12.27
CA LEU A 281 -12.09 -5.99 -11.54
C LEU A 281 -13.29 -5.06 -11.81
N LEU A 282 -13.48 -4.02 -10.99
CA LEU A 282 -14.60 -3.07 -11.13
C LEU A 282 -14.74 -2.48 -12.53
N GLN A 283 -13.61 -2.08 -13.14
CA GLN A 283 -13.56 -1.51 -14.49
C GLN A 283 -13.89 -2.53 -15.59
N GLN A 284 -13.89 -3.82 -15.27
CA GLN A 284 -14.30 -4.92 -16.15
C GLN A 284 -15.74 -5.38 -15.86
N GLY A 285 -16.45 -4.71 -14.94
CA GLY A 285 -17.82 -5.06 -14.53
C GLY A 285 -17.90 -6.04 -13.36
N GLY A 286 -16.78 -6.29 -12.67
CA GLY A 286 -16.76 -7.08 -11.44
C GLY A 286 -17.59 -6.43 -10.34
N THR A 287 -18.38 -7.23 -9.63
CA THR A 287 -19.14 -6.82 -8.43
C THR A 287 -19.22 -8.00 -7.47
N ALA A 288 -19.44 -7.74 -6.18
CA ALA A 288 -19.57 -8.75 -5.14
C ALA A 288 -20.52 -9.89 -5.52
N GLY A 289 -21.72 -9.56 -5.98
CA GLY A 289 -22.75 -10.55 -6.35
C GLY A 289 -22.37 -11.45 -7.53
N LEU A 290 -21.39 -11.04 -8.35
CA LEU A 290 -20.85 -11.82 -9.45
C LEU A 290 -19.59 -12.59 -9.03
N VAL A 291 -18.63 -11.89 -8.44
CA VAL A 291 -17.27 -12.39 -8.23
C VAL A 291 -17.18 -13.31 -7.02
N VAL A 292 -17.94 -13.06 -5.94
CA VAL A 292 -17.93 -13.94 -4.75
C VAL A 292 -18.40 -15.36 -5.09
N PRO A 293 -19.56 -15.57 -5.74
CA PRO A 293 -19.96 -16.91 -6.17
C PRO A 293 -19.00 -17.52 -7.18
N MET A 294 -18.39 -16.72 -8.06
CA MET A 294 -17.42 -17.19 -9.05
C MET A 294 -16.15 -17.74 -8.38
N MET A 295 -15.60 -17.00 -7.41
CA MET A 295 -14.45 -17.42 -6.61
C MET A 295 -14.78 -18.63 -5.73
N ALA A 296 -15.94 -18.63 -5.07
CA ALA A 296 -16.42 -19.76 -4.26
C ALA A 296 -16.49 -21.07 -5.07
N ASN A 297 -17.03 -21.01 -6.29
CA ASN A 297 -17.06 -22.16 -7.19
C ASN A 297 -15.66 -22.59 -7.65
N PHE A 298 -14.74 -21.64 -7.85
CA PHE A 298 -13.36 -21.96 -8.17
C PHE A 298 -12.69 -22.72 -7.02
N ILE A 299 -12.71 -22.18 -5.79
CA ILE A 299 -12.14 -22.84 -4.61
C ILE A 299 -12.77 -24.23 -4.41
N ALA A 300 -14.10 -24.35 -4.54
CA ALA A 300 -14.81 -25.62 -4.45
C ALA A 300 -14.35 -26.64 -5.51
N SER A 301 -14.06 -26.18 -6.74
CA SER A 301 -13.54 -27.06 -7.78
C SER A 301 -12.15 -27.59 -7.44
N GLN A 302 -11.31 -26.77 -6.82
CA GLN A 302 -9.97 -27.17 -6.40
C GLN A 302 -10.00 -28.18 -5.26
N THR A 303 -10.84 -27.97 -4.24
CA THR A 303 -11.00 -28.93 -3.16
C THR A 303 -11.58 -30.25 -3.66
N GLN A 304 -12.43 -30.23 -4.70
CA GLN A 304 -12.94 -31.44 -5.36
C GLN A 304 -11.86 -32.16 -6.18
N LEU A 305 -11.00 -31.43 -6.89
CA LEU A 305 -9.95 -31.97 -7.76
C LEU A 305 -8.79 -32.56 -6.96
N HIS A 306 -8.35 -31.87 -5.91
CA HIS A 306 -7.12 -32.19 -5.16
C HIS A 306 -7.38 -32.77 -3.77
N GLY A 307 -8.61 -32.65 -3.27
CA GLY A 307 -9.01 -33.08 -1.93
C GLY A 307 -8.77 -31.99 -0.89
N THR A 308 -9.72 -31.85 0.06
CA THR A 308 -9.67 -30.82 1.12
C THR A 308 -8.32 -30.68 1.83
N PRO A 309 -7.63 -31.76 2.26
CA PRO A 309 -6.36 -31.61 2.99
C PRO A 309 -5.26 -30.88 2.21
N HIS A 310 -5.36 -30.84 0.88
CA HIS A 310 -4.35 -30.33 -0.03
C HIS A 310 -4.67 -28.96 -0.62
N VAL A 311 -5.74 -28.29 -0.19
CA VAL A 311 -6.13 -26.98 -0.76
C VAL A 311 -6.29 -25.97 0.34
N SER A 312 -5.47 -24.93 0.32
CA SER A 312 -5.54 -23.78 1.23
C SER A 312 -5.86 -22.49 0.47
N VAL A 313 -6.28 -21.45 1.18
CA VAL A 313 -6.61 -20.14 0.60
C VAL A 313 -5.79 -19.05 1.28
N ILE A 314 -5.22 -18.15 0.51
CA ILE A 314 -4.63 -16.91 1.02
C ILE A 314 -5.20 -15.71 0.29
N GLY A 315 -5.43 -14.61 0.99
CA GLY A 315 -5.77 -13.34 0.34
C GLY A 315 -5.42 -12.12 1.18
N ASP A 316 -5.00 -11.05 0.50
CA ASP A 316 -4.61 -9.79 1.12
C ASP A 316 -5.61 -8.66 0.81
N SER A 317 -5.81 -7.71 1.72
CA SER A 317 -6.60 -6.49 1.47
C SER A 317 -8.01 -6.80 0.92
N ALA A 318 -8.33 -6.32 -0.29
CA ALA A 318 -9.55 -6.65 -1.03
C ALA A 318 -9.64 -8.14 -1.44
N GLY A 319 -8.52 -8.80 -1.70
CA GLY A 319 -8.44 -10.25 -1.91
C GLY A 319 -8.71 -11.03 -0.63
N GLY A 320 -8.31 -10.51 0.54
CA GLY A 320 -8.66 -11.06 1.85
C GLY A 320 -10.15 -10.94 2.18
N ASN A 321 -10.78 -9.85 1.75
CA ASN A 321 -12.25 -9.75 1.74
C ASN A 321 -12.87 -10.84 0.85
N LEU A 322 -12.45 -10.94 -0.41
CA LEU A 322 -12.99 -11.89 -1.37
C LEU A 322 -12.78 -13.34 -0.92
N ALA A 323 -11.64 -13.66 -0.31
CA ALA A 323 -11.34 -14.96 0.27
C ALA A 323 -12.36 -15.31 1.37
N LEU A 324 -12.53 -14.45 2.37
CA LEU A 324 -13.47 -14.70 3.46
C LEU A 324 -14.92 -14.79 2.94
N ALA A 325 -15.35 -13.84 2.11
CA ALA A 325 -16.70 -13.83 1.54
C ALA A 325 -16.98 -15.07 0.68
N ALA A 326 -16.01 -15.54 -0.10
CA ALA A 326 -16.15 -16.75 -0.92
C ALA A 326 -16.25 -18.01 -0.06
N VAL A 327 -15.43 -18.14 0.99
CA VAL A 327 -15.48 -19.33 1.87
C VAL A 327 -16.73 -19.32 2.76
N GLU A 328 -17.21 -18.16 3.21
CA GLU A 328 -18.54 -18.02 3.84
C GLU A 328 -19.65 -18.44 2.88
N TYR A 329 -19.60 -17.99 1.62
CA TYR A 329 -20.57 -18.37 0.61
C TYR A 329 -20.55 -19.89 0.35
N MET A 330 -19.37 -20.51 0.29
CA MET A 330 -19.26 -21.97 0.18
C MET A 330 -19.91 -22.67 1.38
N ALA A 331 -19.61 -22.24 2.60
CA ALA A 331 -20.07 -22.89 3.82
C ALA A 331 -21.59 -22.81 4.00
N HIS A 332 -22.20 -21.70 3.61
CA HIS A 332 -23.60 -21.40 3.96
C HIS A 332 -24.57 -21.40 2.77
N ASN A 333 -24.07 -21.37 1.53
CA ASN A 333 -24.91 -21.28 0.34
C ASN A 333 -24.70 -22.42 -0.65
N MET A 334 -23.61 -23.20 -0.54
CA MET A 334 -23.36 -24.35 -1.41
C MET A 334 -23.65 -25.67 -0.68
N THR A 335 -24.25 -26.63 -1.40
CA THR A 335 -24.58 -27.95 -0.85
C THR A 335 -23.47 -28.96 -1.15
N ASN A 336 -23.19 -29.85 -0.19
CA ASN A 336 -22.17 -30.91 -0.31
C ASN A 336 -20.80 -30.43 -0.80
N THR A 337 -20.42 -29.20 -0.45
CA THR A 337 -19.16 -28.59 -0.86
C THR A 337 -18.10 -28.80 0.20
N ALA A 338 -16.91 -29.23 -0.24
CA ALA A 338 -15.77 -29.39 0.64
C ALA A 338 -15.02 -28.04 0.74
N LEU A 339 -14.86 -27.54 1.96
CA LEU A 339 -14.08 -26.33 2.24
C LEU A 339 -12.57 -26.60 2.09
N PRO A 340 -11.75 -25.56 1.88
CA PRO A 340 -10.29 -25.69 1.93
C PRO A 340 -9.81 -26.11 3.34
N SER A 341 -8.61 -26.66 3.46
CA SER A 341 -8.02 -27.11 4.73
C SER A 341 -7.74 -25.96 5.70
N SER A 342 -7.41 -24.79 5.18
CA SER A 342 -7.02 -23.60 5.94
C SER A 342 -7.21 -22.32 5.12
N MET A 343 -7.24 -21.18 5.80
CA MET A 343 -7.29 -19.86 5.20
C MET A 343 -6.37 -18.87 5.93
N VAL A 344 -5.63 -18.05 5.20
CA VAL A 344 -4.83 -16.96 5.77
C VAL A 344 -5.24 -15.63 5.14
N LEU A 345 -5.57 -14.65 5.97
CA LEU A 345 -6.04 -13.33 5.55
C LEU A 345 -5.02 -12.26 5.96
N LEU A 346 -4.52 -11.49 4.99
CA LEU A 346 -3.51 -10.46 5.22
C LEU A 346 -4.16 -9.07 5.12
N SER A 347 -4.23 -8.32 6.21
CA SER A 347 -4.83 -6.98 6.24
C SER A 347 -6.22 -6.91 5.56
N PRO A 348 -7.16 -7.82 5.85
CA PRO A 348 -8.39 -7.96 5.06
C PRO A 348 -9.32 -6.75 5.17
N TRP A 349 -9.93 -6.33 4.06
CA TRP A 349 -10.90 -5.23 4.02
C TRP A 349 -12.31 -5.72 4.35
N LEU A 350 -12.62 -5.88 5.63
CA LEU A 350 -13.79 -6.65 6.10
C LEU A 350 -15.14 -5.89 6.05
N ASP A 351 -15.16 -4.57 6.29
CA ASP A 351 -16.33 -3.70 6.11
C ASP A 351 -16.08 -2.64 5.03
N LEU A 352 -16.69 -2.84 3.86
CA LEU A 352 -16.57 -1.91 2.73
C LEU A 352 -17.30 -0.58 2.98
N GLY A 353 -18.15 -0.52 4.01
CA GLY A 353 -18.76 0.73 4.47
C GLY A 353 -17.79 1.62 5.25
N MET A 354 -16.66 1.08 5.73
CA MET A 354 -15.71 1.77 6.61
C MET A 354 -16.43 2.43 7.79
N THR A 355 -17.37 1.71 8.42
CA THR A 355 -18.30 2.30 9.40
C THR A 355 -17.80 2.24 10.83
N ASN A 356 -16.74 1.46 11.09
CA ASN A 356 -16.18 1.31 12.42
C ASN A 356 -15.60 2.63 12.93
N PRO A 357 -16.11 3.18 14.05
CA PRO A 357 -15.69 4.49 14.54
C PRO A 357 -14.20 4.52 14.94
N ASN A 358 -13.61 3.37 15.26
CA ASN A 358 -12.21 3.29 15.66
C ASN A 358 -11.24 3.54 14.51
N ILE A 359 -11.71 3.46 13.25
CA ILE A 359 -10.92 3.84 12.06
C ILE A 359 -10.40 5.28 12.18
N GLY A 360 -11.18 6.18 12.78
CA GLY A 360 -10.80 7.59 12.97
C GLY A 360 -9.59 7.81 13.89
N PHE A 361 -9.18 6.79 14.67
CA PHE A 361 -8.01 6.86 15.54
C PHE A 361 -6.74 6.28 14.92
N VAL A 362 -6.85 5.61 13.76
CA VAL A 362 -5.71 4.97 13.10
C VAL A 362 -5.02 5.94 12.15
N GLN A 363 -3.71 6.10 12.33
CA GLN A 363 -2.86 6.93 11.47
C GLN A 363 -2.27 6.07 10.36
N ASP A 364 -3.08 5.76 9.37
CA ASP A 364 -2.61 4.99 8.21
C ASP A 364 -1.87 5.90 7.22
N PRO A 365 -0.64 5.56 6.79
CA PRO A 365 0.10 6.34 5.81
C PRO A 365 -0.32 6.07 4.36
N LEU A 366 -0.95 4.92 4.08
CA LEU A 366 -1.28 4.44 2.73
C LEU A 366 -2.74 4.68 2.36
N LEU A 367 -3.68 4.24 3.19
CA LEU A 367 -5.09 4.15 2.79
C LEU A 367 -5.90 5.39 3.18
N PRO A 368 -6.61 6.02 2.22
CA PRO A 368 -7.64 7.01 2.50
C PRO A 368 -9.05 6.40 2.65
N VAL A 369 -9.74 6.74 3.75
CA VAL A 369 -11.11 6.25 4.04
C VAL A 369 -12.12 6.65 2.97
N GLY A 370 -12.10 7.91 2.50
CA GLY A 370 -13.10 8.44 1.58
C GLY A 370 -13.13 7.75 0.21
N LEU A 371 -11.96 7.42 -0.35
CA LEU A 371 -11.88 6.65 -1.60
C LEU A 371 -12.27 5.18 -1.38
N ALA A 372 -11.86 4.57 -0.26
CA ALA A 372 -12.21 3.19 0.05
C ALA A 372 -13.74 3.00 0.05
N GLN A 373 -14.50 3.90 0.70
CA GLN A 373 -15.97 3.85 0.68
C GLN A 373 -16.58 3.92 -0.73
N GLN A 374 -15.97 4.67 -1.64
CA GLN A 374 -16.43 4.78 -3.02
C GLN A 374 -16.22 3.47 -3.78
N PHE A 375 -15.03 2.88 -3.68
CA PHE A 375 -14.77 1.56 -4.28
C PHE A 375 -15.66 0.48 -3.68
N GLY A 376 -15.87 0.50 -2.36
CA GLY A 376 -16.74 -0.45 -1.68
C GLY A 376 -18.19 -0.37 -2.17
N LYS A 377 -18.71 0.85 -2.39
CA LYS A 377 -20.04 1.07 -2.97
C LYS A 377 -20.16 0.56 -4.41
N GLN A 378 -19.14 0.76 -5.24
CA GLN A 378 -19.14 0.24 -6.61
C GLN A 378 -19.07 -1.29 -6.62
N TRP A 379 -18.22 -1.86 -5.76
CA TRP A 379 -18.08 -3.31 -5.59
C TRP A 379 -19.38 -3.97 -5.14
N ALA A 380 -20.14 -3.30 -4.27
CA ALA A 380 -21.44 -3.78 -3.84
C ALA A 380 -22.40 -4.07 -5.01
N GLY A 381 -22.27 -3.36 -6.15
CA GLY A 381 -23.02 -3.68 -7.37
C GLY A 381 -24.55 -3.62 -7.23
N GLY A 382 -25.05 -2.84 -6.27
CA GLY A 382 -26.48 -2.75 -5.94
C GLY A 382 -26.92 -3.61 -4.74
N LEU A 383 -26.04 -4.44 -4.18
CA LEU A 383 -26.26 -5.08 -2.88
C LEU A 383 -26.13 -4.06 -1.74
N SER A 384 -26.71 -4.38 -0.58
CA SER A 384 -26.43 -3.64 0.65
C SER A 384 -24.94 -3.69 0.98
N ILE A 385 -24.36 -2.60 1.47
CA ILE A 385 -22.95 -2.56 1.91
C ILE A 385 -22.68 -3.56 3.06
N THR A 386 -23.70 -3.88 3.85
CA THR A 386 -23.66 -4.86 4.94
C THR A 386 -24.02 -6.28 4.49
N ASN A 387 -24.19 -6.53 3.19
CA ASN A 387 -24.39 -7.88 2.68
C ASN A 387 -23.07 -8.67 2.89
N PRO A 388 -23.09 -9.91 3.42
CA PRO A 388 -21.87 -10.71 3.64
C PRO A 388 -21.01 -10.93 2.40
N GLN A 389 -21.58 -10.94 1.20
CA GLN A 389 -20.80 -11.00 -0.06
C GLN A 389 -20.01 -9.71 -0.34
N VAL A 390 -20.44 -8.59 0.24
CA VAL A 390 -19.78 -7.29 0.08
C VAL A 390 -18.82 -7.08 1.26
N SER A 391 -19.33 -7.24 2.47
CA SER A 391 -18.61 -7.03 3.72
C SER A 391 -18.75 -8.29 4.57
N PRO A 392 -17.81 -9.25 4.46
CA PRO A 392 -17.89 -10.53 5.17
C PRO A 392 -17.78 -10.36 6.69
N LEU A 393 -17.45 -9.17 7.20
CA LEU A 393 -17.57 -8.87 8.63
C LEU A 393 -18.99 -9.17 9.19
N TYR A 394 -20.02 -9.03 8.36
CA TYR A 394 -21.42 -9.29 8.74
C TYR A 394 -21.87 -10.73 8.45
N GLY A 395 -20.93 -11.61 8.07
CA GLY A 395 -21.18 -13.00 7.72
C GLY A 395 -21.28 -13.95 8.91
N ASN A 396 -21.50 -15.23 8.58
CA ASN A 396 -21.54 -16.32 9.54
C ASN A 396 -20.20 -17.07 9.52
N LEU A 397 -19.46 -16.99 10.63
CA LEU A 397 -18.12 -17.56 10.77
C LEU A 397 -18.14 -19.04 11.18
N THR A 398 -19.31 -19.57 11.52
CA THR A 398 -19.43 -20.98 11.93
C THR A 398 -19.14 -21.93 10.77
N GLY A 399 -18.41 -23.01 11.05
CA GLY A 399 -18.08 -24.03 10.05
C GLY A 399 -16.97 -23.64 9.06
N LEU A 400 -16.42 -22.43 9.15
CA LEU A 400 -15.26 -22.02 8.35
C LEU A 400 -14.00 -22.85 8.70
N PRO A 401 -13.06 -23.02 7.76
CA PRO A 401 -11.81 -23.71 8.03
C PRO A 401 -10.94 -22.94 9.03
N PRO A 402 -9.90 -23.59 9.62
CA PRO A 402 -8.88 -22.89 10.37
C PRO A 402 -8.42 -21.62 9.64
N THR A 403 -8.55 -20.47 10.30
CA THR A 403 -8.32 -19.16 9.67
C THR A 403 -7.34 -18.33 10.50
N THR A 404 -6.26 -17.83 9.90
CA THR A 404 -5.38 -16.86 10.56
C THR A 404 -5.52 -15.49 9.92
N VAL A 405 -5.71 -14.46 10.75
CA VAL A 405 -5.85 -13.07 10.30
C VAL A 405 -4.65 -12.25 10.77
N TYR A 406 -3.91 -11.67 9.84
CA TYR A 406 -2.85 -10.71 10.11
C TYR A 406 -3.32 -9.29 9.85
N THR A 407 -2.93 -8.35 10.71
CA THR A 407 -3.19 -6.92 10.49
C THR A 407 -2.14 -6.08 11.21
N GLY A 408 -1.89 -4.87 10.75
CA GLY A 408 -0.97 -3.91 11.37
C GLY A 408 -1.73 -2.82 12.14
N ASN A 409 -1.22 -2.34 13.27
CA ASN A 409 -1.94 -1.32 14.05
C ASN A 409 -1.94 0.09 13.45
N LEU A 410 -1.17 0.34 12.39
CA LEU A 410 -1.25 1.55 11.57
C LEU A 410 -2.16 1.36 10.35
N ASP A 411 -2.77 0.19 10.16
CA ASP A 411 -3.72 -0.05 9.07
C ASP A 411 -5.14 0.38 9.48
N ILE A 412 -5.79 1.23 8.68
CA ILE A 412 -7.20 1.63 8.91
C ILE A 412 -8.17 0.45 8.89
N LEU A 413 -7.79 -0.71 8.38
CA LEU A 413 -8.61 -1.93 8.35
C LEU A 413 -8.47 -2.77 9.65
N SER A 414 -7.45 -2.50 10.47
CA SER A 414 -7.21 -3.22 11.71
C SER A 414 -8.36 -3.16 12.74
N PRO A 415 -9.14 -2.06 12.86
CA PRO A 415 -10.29 -2.04 13.75
C PRO A 415 -11.34 -3.10 13.40
N ASP A 416 -11.53 -3.39 12.11
CA ASP A 416 -12.50 -4.41 11.68
C ASP A 416 -11.95 -5.82 11.87
N ALA A 417 -10.64 -6.04 11.72
CA ALA A 417 -10.02 -7.31 12.09
C ALA A 417 -10.16 -7.60 13.60
N ILE A 418 -10.06 -6.57 14.45
CA ILE A 418 -10.31 -6.68 15.89
C ILE A 418 -11.80 -6.98 16.16
N LEU A 419 -12.72 -6.36 15.43
CA LEU A 419 -14.15 -6.67 15.54
C LEU A 419 -14.46 -8.10 15.08
N LEU A 420 -13.84 -8.58 14.00
CA LEU A 420 -13.97 -9.96 13.53
C LEU A 420 -13.55 -10.96 14.60
N LYS A 421 -12.48 -10.67 15.36
CA LYS A 421 -12.05 -11.48 16.51
C LYS A 421 -13.13 -11.56 17.58
N GLN A 422 -13.80 -10.45 17.88
CA GLN A 422 -14.89 -10.43 18.84
C GLN A 422 -16.09 -11.24 18.31
N LEU A 423 -16.46 -11.07 17.04
CA LEU A 423 -17.55 -11.81 16.41
C LEU A 423 -17.28 -13.31 16.36
N ALA A 424 -16.04 -13.73 16.09
CA ALA A 424 -15.65 -15.13 16.16
C ALA A 424 -15.87 -15.71 17.56
N ALA A 425 -15.48 -14.97 18.61
CA ALA A 425 -15.72 -15.38 20.00
C ALA A 425 -17.22 -15.47 20.33
N ASP A 426 -18.01 -14.47 19.94
CA ASP A 426 -19.47 -14.44 20.16
C ASP A 426 -20.19 -15.59 19.43
N GLN A 427 -19.67 -15.98 18.26
CA GLN A 427 -20.16 -17.12 17.46
C GLN A 427 -19.54 -18.47 17.89
N HIS A 428 -18.73 -18.50 18.95
CA HIS A 428 -18.05 -19.71 19.47
C HIS A 428 -17.12 -20.39 18.44
N VAL A 429 -16.54 -19.62 17.53
CA VAL A 429 -15.54 -20.07 16.56
C VAL A 429 -14.17 -20.10 17.24
N THR A 430 -13.57 -21.29 17.34
CA THR A 430 -12.33 -21.52 18.10
C THR A 430 -11.11 -21.78 17.22
N ASN A 431 -11.31 -21.96 15.92
CA ASN A 431 -10.28 -22.24 14.92
C ASN A 431 -9.86 -20.97 14.16
N MET A 432 -10.11 -19.78 14.69
CA MET A 432 -9.67 -18.52 14.11
C MET A 432 -8.61 -17.85 15.00
N SER A 433 -7.46 -17.51 14.43
CA SER A 433 -6.34 -16.88 15.12
C SER A 433 -6.05 -15.49 14.55
N PHE A 434 -5.43 -14.63 15.37
CA PHE A 434 -5.25 -13.20 15.04
C PHE A 434 -3.86 -12.72 15.44
N VAL A 435 -3.19 -12.05 14.51
CA VAL A 435 -1.88 -11.42 14.68
C VAL A 435 -2.03 -9.92 14.40
N LEU A 436 -1.89 -9.10 15.45
CA LEU A 436 -1.83 -7.64 15.34
C LEU A 436 -0.37 -7.22 15.48
N ALA A 437 0.24 -6.76 14.40
CA ALA A 437 1.62 -6.31 14.40
C ALA A 437 1.71 -4.81 14.73
N ASN A 438 2.57 -4.48 15.69
CA ASN A 438 2.79 -3.11 16.15
C ASN A 438 3.76 -2.35 15.22
N GLY A 439 3.42 -1.12 14.85
CA GLY A 439 4.16 -0.30 13.89
C GLY A 439 4.12 -0.89 12.48
N GLN A 440 3.00 -1.51 12.10
CA GLN A 440 2.86 -2.09 10.78
C GLN A 440 1.68 -1.46 10.06
N ILE A 441 1.90 -1.18 8.77
CA ILE A 441 0.97 -0.48 7.88
C ILE A 441 0.06 -1.47 7.15
N HIS A 442 -0.86 -0.94 6.33
CA HIS A 442 -1.67 -1.76 5.45
C HIS A 442 -0.80 -2.67 4.57
N ASP A 443 -1.15 -3.96 4.54
CA ASP A 443 -0.52 -4.98 3.70
C ASP A 443 1.00 -5.14 3.92
N TRP A 444 1.46 -4.87 5.16
CA TRP A 444 2.88 -4.92 5.52
C TRP A 444 3.58 -6.25 5.22
N LEU A 445 2.84 -7.37 5.22
CA LEU A 445 3.37 -8.70 4.91
C LEU A 445 3.84 -8.87 3.46
N ILE A 446 3.35 -8.00 2.56
CA ILE A 446 3.71 -7.98 1.14
C ILE A 446 4.50 -6.70 0.81
N LEU A 447 4.14 -5.57 1.44
CA LEU A 447 4.64 -4.24 1.07
C LEU A 447 5.89 -3.77 1.82
N THR A 448 6.27 -4.42 2.92
CA THR A 448 7.42 -3.99 3.74
C THR A 448 8.50 -5.06 3.79
N LEU A 449 9.71 -4.64 4.16
CA LEU A 449 10.83 -5.55 4.37
C LEU A 449 10.63 -6.44 5.61
N ASP A 450 9.72 -6.08 6.51
CA ASP A 450 9.34 -6.89 7.67
C ASP A 450 8.44 -8.07 7.29
N GLY A 451 7.77 -8.04 6.13
CA GLY A 451 6.83 -9.10 5.74
C GLY A 451 7.44 -10.50 5.57
N PRO A 452 8.56 -10.65 4.83
CA PRO A 452 9.17 -11.95 4.56
C PRO A 452 9.52 -12.81 5.77
N GLN A 453 9.78 -12.21 6.93
CA GLN A 453 10.09 -12.97 8.15
C GLN A 453 8.89 -13.80 8.67
N TYR A 454 7.67 -13.47 8.22
CA TYR A 454 6.45 -14.20 8.59
C TYR A 454 6.00 -15.21 7.53
N TRP A 455 6.58 -15.20 6.32
CA TRP A 455 6.15 -16.11 5.25
C TRP A 455 6.29 -17.58 5.62
N SER A 456 7.33 -17.97 6.36
CA SER A 456 7.45 -19.34 6.87
C SER A 456 6.33 -19.72 7.83
N GLN A 457 5.87 -18.78 8.66
CA GLN A 457 4.75 -19.01 9.58
C GLN A 457 3.43 -19.11 8.80
N ILE A 458 3.22 -18.22 7.83
CA ILE A 458 2.06 -18.23 6.94
C ILE A 458 1.98 -19.58 6.19
N ASN A 459 3.11 -20.10 5.70
CA ASN A 459 3.16 -21.41 5.04
C ASN A 459 2.76 -22.56 5.97
N GLN A 460 3.11 -22.49 7.27
CA GLN A 460 2.67 -23.48 8.26
C GLN A 460 1.16 -23.36 8.54
N GLU A 461 0.63 -22.15 8.62
CA GLU A 461 -0.80 -21.89 8.83
C GLU A 461 -1.65 -22.29 7.63
N LEU A 462 -1.08 -22.20 6.42
CA LEU A 462 -1.64 -22.77 5.20
C LEU A 462 -1.55 -24.31 5.16
N GLY A 463 -0.71 -24.92 5.99
CA GLY A 463 -0.52 -26.38 6.03
C GLY A 463 0.32 -26.93 4.88
N ILE A 464 1.14 -26.08 4.23
CA ILE A 464 1.98 -26.44 3.08
C ILE A 464 3.47 -26.56 3.43
N ALA A 465 3.84 -26.34 4.69
CA ALA A 465 5.21 -26.48 5.19
C ALA A 465 5.25 -27.42 6.41
N ALA A 466 6.27 -28.29 6.45
CA ALA A 466 6.51 -29.26 7.52
C ALA A 466 7.13 -28.65 8.78
#